data_AF-A0A1B9S1V4-F1
#
_entry.id   AF-A0A1B9S1V4-F1
#
_cell.length_a   1.000
_cell.length_b   1.000
_cell.length_c   1.000
_cell.angle_alpha   90.00
_cell.angle_beta   90.00
_cell.angle_gamma   90.00
#
_symmetry.space_group_name_H-M   'P 1'
#
loop_
_entity.id
_entity.type
_entity.pdbx_description
1 polymer ?
#
loop_
_entity_poly.entity_id
_entity_poly.type
_entity_poly.pdbx_seq_one_letter_code
_entity_poly.pdbx_strand_id
1 'polypeptide(L)' 'MPKTGRVAVYGTALSGTCIFTEEEGGGKIRGCPRFLALVAGKSRLRLSDAASGRSASIELQQVDKRGNASFRWL' A
#
# COMPACT_ATOMS: atom_id res chain seq x y z
N MET A 1 -3.79 -18.23 -3.18
CA MET A 1 -4.36 -17.40 -4.26
C MET A 1 -4.18 -15.93 -3.88
N PRO A 2 -3.61 -15.08 -4.75
CA PRO A 2 -3.42 -13.66 -4.45
C PRO A 2 -4.77 -12.95 -4.36
N LYS A 3 -5.05 -12.29 -3.23
CA LYS A 3 -6.25 -11.46 -3.08
C LYS A 3 -5.94 -10.08 -3.67
N THR A 4 -6.63 -9.74 -4.77
CA THR A 4 -6.53 -8.40 -5.37
C THR A 4 -7.78 -7.60 -5.03
N GLY A 5 -7.60 -6.40 -4.49
CA GLY A 5 -8.70 -5.52 -4.09
C GLY A 5 -8.32 -4.05 -4.11
N ARG A 6 -9.33 -3.16 -4.15
CA ARG A 6 -9.13 -1.73 -3.92
C ARG A 6 -9.14 -1.49 -2.41
N VAL A 7 -8.07 -0.92 -1.86
CA VAL A 7 -7.92 -0.68 -0.42
C VAL A 7 -7.45 0.77 -0.22
N ALA A 8 -7.97 1.42 0.82
CA ALA A 8 -7.52 2.76 1.20
C ALA A 8 -6.21 2.67 1.99
N VAL A 9 -5.19 3.39 1.55
CA VAL A 9 -3.90 3.47 2.23
C VAL A 9 -3.84 4.75 3.02
N TYR A 10 -3.44 4.64 4.27
CA TYR A 10 -3.27 5.79 5.15
C TYR A 10 -1.82 5.86 5.62
N GLY A 11 -1.23 7.04 5.54
CA GLY A 11 0.10 7.31 6.05
C GLY A 11 0.22 8.73 6.56
N THR A 12 0.56 8.90 7.84
CA THR A 12 0.90 10.11 8.64
C THR A 12 0.09 11.41 8.46
N ALA A 13 -0.48 11.72 7.30
CA ALA A 13 -1.44 12.80 7.04
C ALA A 13 -2.20 12.65 5.70
N LEU A 14 -2.00 11.57 4.93
CA LEU A 14 -2.52 11.40 3.56
C LEU A 14 -3.25 10.07 3.40
N SER A 15 -4.37 10.09 2.69
CA SER A 15 -5.15 8.91 2.30
C SER A 15 -5.25 8.81 0.78
N GLY A 16 -5.02 7.63 0.22
CA GLY A 16 -5.19 7.37 -1.22
C GLY A 16 -5.86 6.02 -1.46
N THR A 17 -6.78 5.95 -2.42
CA THR A 17 -7.31 4.66 -2.89
C THR A 17 -6.30 4.02 -3.82
N CYS A 18 -5.68 2.93 -3.37
CA CYS A 18 -4.74 2.15 -4.19
C CYS A 18 -5.31 0.77 -4.48
N ILE A 19 -4.76 0.13 -5.51
CA ILE A 19 -5.03 -1.28 -5.81
C ILE A 19 -3.94 -2.09 -5.12
N PHE A 20 -4.36 -3.06 -4.31
CA PHE A 20 -3.51 -4.01 -3.62
C PHE A 20 -3.64 -5.37 -4.24
N THR A 21 -2.50 -6.01 -4.43
CA THR A 21 -2.42 -7.44 -4.72
C THR A 21 -1.59 -8.07 -3.62
N GLU A 22 -2.27 -8.82 -2.74
CA GLU A 22 -1.64 -9.56 -1.65
C GLU A 22 -0.94 -10.81 -2.20
N GLU A 23 0.31 -11.01 -1.81
CA GLU A 23 1.15 -12.17 -2.12
C GLU A 23 1.71 -12.74 -0.81
N GLU A 24 2.33 -13.92 -0.84
CA GLU A 24 2.86 -14.54 0.38
C GLU A 24 3.96 -13.66 1.01
N GLY A 25 3.73 -13.18 2.24
CA GLY A 25 4.65 -12.28 2.95
C GLY A 25 4.54 -10.78 2.62
N GLY A 26 3.63 -10.37 1.71
CA GLY A 26 3.49 -8.96 1.35
C GLY A 26 2.56 -8.72 0.17
N GLY A 27 3.03 -7.95 -0.82
CA GLY A 27 2.29 -7.74 -2.05
C GLY A 27 2.75 -6.53 -2.87
N LYS A 28 1.86 -6.07 -3.76
CA LYS A 28 2.05 -4.93 -4.65
C LYS A 28 0.97 -3.87 -4.45
N ILE A 29 1.37 -2.61 -4.57
CA ILE A 29 0.52 -1.42 -4.52
C ILE A 29 0.64 -0.69 -5.86
N ARG A 30 -0.49 -0.33 -6.46
CA ARG A 30 -0.55 0.43 -7.72
C ARG A 30 -1.76 1.34 -7.80
N GLY A 31 -1.83 2.17 -8.83
CA GLY A 31 -3.00 3.02 -9.11
C GLY A 31 -3.11 4.28 -8.26
N CYS A 32 -2.09 4.60 -7.45
CA CYS A 32 -2.04 5.80 -6.61
C CYS A 32 -0.64 6.47 -6.66
N PRO A 33 -0.14 6.83 -7.85
CA PRO A 33 1.23 7.29 -8.04
C PRO A 33 1.58 8.54 -7.22
N ARG A 34 0.65 9.49 -7.07
CA ARG A 34 0.85 10.69 -6.24
C ARG A 34 1.02 10.37 -4.76
N PHE A 35 0.18 9.47 -4.24
CA PHE A 35 0.29 9.03 -2.86
C PHE A 35 1.63 8.33 -2.63
N LEU A 36 1.97 7.37 -3.50
CA LEU A 36 3.23 6.62 -3.42
C LEU A 36 4.46 7.51 -3.52
N ALA A 37 4.45 8.55 -4.37
CA ALA A 37 5.53 9.53 -4.44
C ALA A 37 5.68 10.34 -3.13
N LEU A 38 4.58 10.68 -2.45
CA LEU A 38 4.60 11.45 -1.20
C LEU A 38 5.08 10.62 0.01
N VAL A 39 4.89 9.30 -0.04
CA VAL A 39 5.34 8.37 1.00
C VAL A 39 6.61 7.62 0.61
N ALA A 40 7.17 7.89 -0.58
CA ALA A 40 8.42 7.31 -1.03
C ALA A 40 9.54 7.68 -0.03
N GLY A 41 10.22 6.68 0.52
CA GLY A 41 11.22 6.85 1.58
C GLY A 41 10.68 6.82 3.02
N LYS A 42 9.36 6.73 3.21
CA LYS A 42 8.76 6.42 4.53
C LYS A 42 8.55 4.91 4.66
N SER A 43 9.24 4.28 5.60
CA SER A 43 9.29 2.82 5.75
C SER A 43 8.08 2.23 6.49
N ARG A 44 7.20 3.02 7.10
CA ARG A 44 6.06 2.49 7.87
C ARG A 44 4.76 3.14 7.44
N LEU A 45 3.89 2.34 6.83
CA LEU A 45 2.53 2.72 6.47
C LEU A 45 1.54 1.75 7.10
N ARG A 46 0.27 2.16 7.17
CA ARG A 46 -0.82 1.27 7.54
C ARG A 46 -1.77 1.10 6.36
N LEU A 47 -2.05 -0.15 6.02
CA LEU A 47 -3.19 -0.49 5.19
C LEU A 47 -4.42 -0.52 6.07
N SER A 48 -5.50 0.09 5.60
CA SER A 48 -6.80 -0.08 6.21
C SER A 48 -7.78 -0.51 5.13
N ASP A 49 -8.29 -1.73 5.29
CA ASP A 49 -9.38 -2.21 4.48
C ASP A 49 -10.69 -1.63 5.03
N ALA A 50 -11.22 -0.64 4.31
CA ALA A 50 -12.47 0.03 4.66
C ALA A 50 -13.67 -0.92 4.65
N ALA A 51 -13.63 -2.01 3.88
CA ALA A 51 -14.74 -2.97 3.81
C ALA A 51 -14.77 -3.91 5.03
N SER A 52 -13.60 -4.29 5.55
CA SER A 52 -13.50 -5.21 6.70
C SER A 52 -13.15 -4.53 8.03
N GLY A 53 -12.85 -3.22 8.02
CA GLY A 53 -12.38 -2.46 9.19
C GLY A 53 -10.98 -2.87 9.67
N ARG A 54 -10.32 -3.80 8.98
CA ARG A 54 -9.00 -4.31 9.38
C ARG A 54 -7.92 -3.29 9.04
N SER A 55 -6.93 -3.17 9.93
CA SER A 55 -5.71 -2.43 9.64
C SER A 55 -4.49 -3.28 9.90
N ALA A 56 -3.49 -3.14 9.04
CA ALA A 56 -2.23 -3.88 9.12
C ALA A 56 -1.08 -2.95 8.75
N SER A 57 0.02 -3.09 9.47
CA SER A 57 1.23 -2.31 9.20
C SER A 57 1.97 -2.94 8.02
N ILE A 58 2.48 -2.10 7.14
CA ILE A 58 3.30 -2.52 6.01
C ILE A 58 4.55 -1.65 5.93
N GLU A 59 5.58 -2.22 5.34
CA GLU A 59 6.72 -1.46 4.86
C GLU A 59 6.66 -1.39 3.33
N LEU A 60 6.66 -0.16 2.82
CA LEU A 60 6.82 0.09 1.40
C LEU A 60 8.26 -0.12 0.99
N GLN A 61 8.44 -0.95 -0.02
CA GLN A 61 9.69 -1.03 -0.76
C GLN A 61 9.72 0.06 -1.84
N GLN A 62 10.82 0.08 -2.60
CA GLN A 62 11.08 1.09 -3.62
C GLN A 62 9.87 1.32 -4.54
N VAL A 63 9.52 2.60 -4.70
CA VAL A 63 8.48 3.05 -5.65
C VAL A 63 9.14 3.20 -7.03
N ASP A 64 8.57 2.55 -8.04
CA ASP A 64 9.06 2.64 -9.41
C ASP A 64 8.66 3.97 -10.08
N LYS A 65 9.25 4.26 -11.25
CA LYS A 65 8.96 5.46 -12.05
C LYS A 65 7.52 5.55 -12.55
N ARG A 66 6.75 4.46 -12.48
CA ARG A 66 5.34 4.40 -12.88
C ARG A 66 4.40 4.62 -11.68
N GLY A 67 4.97 4.77 -10.48
CA GLY A 67 4.22 4.90 -9.24
C GLY A 67 3.55 3.58 -8.83
N ASN A 68 4.25 2.46 -9.02
CA ASN A 68 3.95 1.19 -8.36
C ASN A 68 4.98 0.92 -7.27
N ALA A 69 4.60 0.16 -6.27
CA ALA A 69 5.51 -0.22 -5.20
C ALA A 69 5.21 -1.64 -4.71
N SER A 70 6.24 -2.34 -4.25
CA SER A 70 6.05 -3.56 -3.48
C SER A 70 5.94 -3.22 -2.00
N PHE A 71 5.29 -4.07 -1.21
CA PHE A 71 5.25 -3.94 0.24
C PHE A 71 5.48 -5.29 0.91
N ARG A 72 5.94 -5.25 2.15
CA ARG A 72 5.94 -6.40 3.06
C ARG A 72 5.07 -6.13 4.27
N TRP A 73 4.47 -7.19 4.82
CA TRP A 73 3.75 -7.11 6.09
C TRP A 73 4.74 -6.87 7.24
N LEU A 74 4.30 -6.13 8.26
CA LEU A 74 5.02 -5.91 9.53
C LEU A 74 4.27 -6.54 10.69
#